data_AF-A0A5N8UIG0-F1
#
_entry.id   AF-A0A5N8UIG0-F1
#
_cell.length_a   1.000
_cell.length_b   1.000
_cell.length_c   1.000
_cell.angle_alpha   90.00
_cell.angle_beta   90.00
_cell.angle_gamma   90.00
#
_symmetry.space_group_name_H-M   'P 1'
#
loop_
_entity.id
_entity.type
_entity.pdbx_description
1 polymer ?
#
loop_
_entity_poly.entity_id
_entity_poly.type
_entity_poly.pdbx_seq_one_letter_code
_entity_poly.pdbx_strand_id
1 'polypeptide(L)'
;MNHEIHFQETLTQDEQQILWDGIEKAISAKVGKTGRYELCFLLRDEQGEILGGVQGNCDNWGWLWIDSLWVSESLRGQGFGKKLLETIEDKAIALECTHSHLTSFTFQAVDFYKSLGYSVFGELADYPKGHSRCWLKKELVDR
;
A
#
# COMPACT_ATOMS: atom_id res chain seq x y z
N MET A 1 3.27 30.55 28.29
CA MET A 1 3.16 29.07 28.28
C MET A 1 4.47 28.53 27.78
N ASN A 2 5.08 27.59 28.50
CA ASN A 2 6.27 26.89 28.02
C ASN A 2 5.80 25.72 27.14
N HIS A 3 6.44 25.56 25.99
CA HIS A 3 6.23 24.43 25.09
C HIS A 3 7.53 23.62 25.09
N GLU A 4 7.43 22.30 25.29
CA GLU A 4 8.57 21.38 25.33
C GLU A 4 8.32 20.22 24.36
N ILE A 5 9.41 19.67 23.80
CA ILE A 5 9.37 18.52 22.90
C ILE A 5 9.94 17.33 23.67
N HIS A 6 9.15 16.26 23.78
CA HIS A 6 9.57 15.02 24.43
C HIS A 6 9.80 13.93 23.39
N PHE A 7 10.88 13.16 23.59
CA PHE A 7 11.09 11.94 22.84
C PHE A 7 10.28 10.80 23.46
N GLN A 8 9.71 9.96 22.60
CA GLN A 8 9.00 8.73 22.96
C GLN A 8 9.26 7.67 21.91
N GLU A 9 9.45 6.41 22.33
CA GLU A 9 9.79 5.32 21.42
C GLU A 9 8.62 4.86 20.56
N THR A 10 7.40 4.88 21.09
CA THR A 10 6.19 4.45 20.37
C THR A 10 4.98 5.22 20.86
N LEU A 11 4.13 5.67 19.94
CA LEU A 11 2.87 6.35 20.27
C LEU A 11 1.78 5.33 20.61
N THR A 12 0.97 5.64 21.61
CA THR A 12 -0.32 4.98 21.84
C THR A 12 -1.27 5.22 20.66
N GLN A 13 -2.34 4.42 20.54
CA GLN A 13 -3.36 4.63 19.50
C GLN A 13 -3.99 6.02 19.59
N ASP A 14 -4.30 6.49 20.81
CA ASP A 14 -4.90 7.81 21.03
C ASP A 14 -3.95 8.93 20.60
N GLU A 15 -2.66 8.83 20.92
CA GLU A 15 -1.66 9.82 20.49
C GLU A 15 -1.48 9.83 18.96
N GLN A 16 -1.47 8.65 18.32
CA GLN A 16 -1.47 8.56 16.86
C GLN A 16 -2.71 9.23 16.26
N GLN A 17 -3.88 8.99 16.85
CA GLN A 17 -5.14 9.59 16.40
C GLN A 17 -5.11 11.12 16.54
N ILE A 18 -4.60 11.65 17.65
CA ILE A 18 -4.46 13.10 17.84
C ILE A 18 -3.60 13.73 16.74
N LEU A 19 -2.48 13.09 16.36
CA LEU A 19 -1.65 13.57 15.26
C LEU A 19 -2.38 13.53 13.92
N TRP A 20 -3.07 12.43 13.62
CA TRP A 20 -3.86 12.28 12.40
C TRP A 20 -4.96 13.32 12.28
N ASP A 21 -5.75 13.51 13.34
CA ASP A 21 -6.83 14.50 13.39
C ASP A 21 -6.30 15.93 13.19
N GLY A 22 -5.14 16.24 13.79
CA GLY A 22 -4.47 17.52 13.63
C GLY A 22 -4.08 17.79 12.17
N ILE A 23 -3.51 16.79 11.49
CA ILE A 23 -3.14 16.88 10.06
C ILE A 23 -4.39 17.02 9.20
N GLU A 24 -5.39 16.15 9.38
CA GLU A 24 -6.64 16.15 8.61
C GLU A 24 -7.37 17.50 8.72
N LYS A 25 -7.48 18.03 9.94
CA LYS A 25 -8.07 19.35 10.19
C LYS A 25 -7.31 20.46 9.48
N ALA A 26 -5.97 20.39 9.42
CA ALA A 26 -5.15 21.41 8.78
C ALA A 26 -5.19 21.37 7.24
N ILE A 27 -5.37 20.18 6.64
CA ILE A 27 -5.32 20.01 5.18
C ILE A 27 -6.69 19.99 4.51
N SER A 28 -7.75 19.59 5.22
CA SER A 28 -9.10 19.42 4.64
C SER A 28 -9.64 20.67 3.94
N ALA A 29 -9.32 21.86 4.43
CA ALA A 29 -9.70 23.13 3.77
C ALA A 29 -9.05 23.33 2.39
N LYS A 30 -7.92 22.68 2.12
CA LYS A 30 -7.15 22.80 0.86
C LYS A 30 -7.50 21.71 -0.15
N VAL A 31 -7.68 20.48 0.32
CA VAL A 31 -7.80 19.29 -0.54
C VAL A 31 -9.15 18.59 -0.45
N GLY A 32 -10.08 19.14 0.34
CA GLY A 32 -11.37 18.52 0.62
C GLY A 32 -11.29 17.42 1.67
N LYS A 33 -12.34 16.60 1.76
CA LYS A 33 -12.37 15.48 2.70
C LYS A 33 -11.26 14.49 2.36
N THR A 34 -10.38 14.25 3.31
CA THR A 34 -9.45 13.12 3.26
C THR A 34 -10.16 11.86 3.74
N GLY A 35 -9.76 10.70 3.22
CA GLY A 35 -10.39 9.44 3.57
C GLY A 35 -9.41 8.32 3.28
N ARG A 36 -9.37 7.34 4.17
CA ARG A 36 -8.56 6.13 4.04
C ARG A 36 -9.48 4.95 4.24
N TYR A 37 -9.69 4.19 3.16
CA TYR A 37 -10.50 2.97 3.19
C TYR A 37 -9.58 1.77 3.10
N GLU A 38 -9.35 1.10 4.22
CA GLU A 38 -8.49 -0.07 4.28
C GLU A 38 -9.12 -1.25 3.54
N LEU A 39 -8.28 -1.94 2.75
CA LEU A 39 -8.62 -3.16 2.04
C LEU A 39 -7.64 -4.26 2.47
N CYS A 40 -8.16 -5.43 2.81
CA CYS A 40 -7.36 -6.58 3.20
C CYS A 40 -7.98 -7.88 2.68
N PHE A 41 -7.15 -8.71 2.07
CA PHE A 41 -7.53 -10.03 1.57
C PHE A 41 -6.50 -11.06 2.03
N LEU A 42 -6.98 -12.20 2.53
CA LEU A 42 -6.14 -13.29 3.02
C LEU A 42 -6.41 -14.56 2.21
N LEU A 43 -5.33 -15.24 1.84
CA LEU A 43 -5.36 -16.59 1.30
C LEU A 43 -5.23 -17.57 2.46
N ARG A 44 -6.21 -18.45 2.63
CA ARG A 44 -6.21 -19.50 3.66
C ARG A 44 -6.39 -20.88 3.06
N ASP A 45 -5.82 -21.89 3.72
CA ASP A 45 -6.12 -23.29 3.42
C ASP A 45 -7.40 -23.78 4.14
N GLU A 46 -7.68 -25.07 4.00
CA GLU A 46 -8.83 -25.73 4.60
C GLU A 46 -8.76 -25.77 6.14
N GLN A 47 -7.57 -25.66 6.72
CA GLN A 47 -7.34 -25.63 8.16
C GLN A 47 -7.37 -24.21 8.73
N GLY A 48 -7.49 -23.19 7.86
CA GLY A 48 -7.54 -21.78 8.23
C GLY A 48 -6.18 -21.11 8.36
N GLU A 49 -5.08 -21.80 8.02
CA GLU A 49 -3.73 -21.22 8.02
C GLU A 49 -3.61 -20.13 6.96
N ILE A 50 -2.96 -19.01 7.27
CA ILE A 50 -2.74 -17.92 6.31
C ILE A 50 -1.52 -18.23 5.47
N LEU A 51 -1.73 -18.49 4.17
CA LEU A 51 -0.69 -18.81 3.20
C LEU A 51 -0.38 -17.64 2.25
N GLY A 52 -1.05 -16.51 2.43
CA GLY A 52 -0.81 -15.30 1.65
C GLY A 52 -1.77 -14.19 2.04
N GLY A 53 -1.50 -12.98 1.56
CA GLY A 53 -2.40 -11.87 1.71
C GLY A 53 -1.94 -10.63 0.98
N VAL A 54 -2.86 -9.68 0.84
CA VAL A 54 -2.59 -8.34 0.36
C VAL A 54 -3.38 -7.34 1.20
N GLN A 55 -2.75 -6.22 1.55
CA GLN A 55 -3.42 -5.10 2.19
C GLN A 55 -2.97 -3.77 1.60
N GLY A 56 -3.85 -2.79 1.73
CA GLY A 56 -3.66 -1.44 1.21
C GLY A 56 -4.80 -0.53 1.61
N ASN A 57 -4.86 0.65 1.01
CA ASN A 57 -5.97 1.57 1.23
C ASN A 57 -6.30 2.38 -0.02
N CYS A 58 -7.58 2.63 -0.22
CA CYS A 58 -8.06 3.62 -1.16
C CYS A 58 -8.14 4.99 -0.48
N ASP A 59 -7.76 6.04 -1.20
CA ASP A 59 -8.01 7.41 -0.80
C ASP A 59 -9.14 8.07 -1.62
N ASN A 60 -9.57 9.25 -1.16
CA ASN A 60 -10.64 10.00 -1.81
C ASN A 60 -10.21 10.66 -3.14
N TRP A 61 -8.96 10.50 -3.57
CA TRP A 61 -8.46 10.99 -4.85
C TRP A 61 -8.41 9.91 -5.92
N GLY A 62 -8.98 8.73 -5.63
CA GLY A 62 -9.09 7.63 -6.57
C GLY A 62 -7.80 6.85 -6.75
N TRP A 63 -6.95 6.81 -5.71
CA TRP A 63 -5.73 6.01 -5.68
C TRP A 63 -5.82 4.87 -4.69
N LEU A 64 -5.38 3.68 -5.12
CA LEU A 64 -5.06 2.55 -4.27
C LEU A 64 -3.57 2.58 -3.92
N TRP A 65 -3.25 2.71 -2.64
CA TRP A 65 -1.92 2.37 -2.12
C TRP A 65 -1.89 0.90 -1.71
N ILE A 66 -0.97 0.12 -2.27
CA ILE A 66 -0.70 -1.25 -1.80
C ILE A 66 0.46 -1.20 -0.83
N ASP A 67 0.16 -1.55 0.42
CA ASP A 67 1.12 -1.54 1.52
C ASP A 67 1.97 -2.81 1.53
N SER A 68 1.31 -3.96 1.46
CA SER A 68 1.99 -5.25 1.55
C SER A 68 1.26 -6.34 0.75
N LEU A 69 2.06 -7.20 0.10
CA LEU A 69 1.61 -8.40 -0.59
C LEU A 69 2.60 -9.53 -0.29
N TRP A 70 2.07 -10.66 0.12
CA TRP A 70 2.88 -11.82 0.48
C TRP A 70 2.19 -13.13 0.08
N VAL A 71 2.99 -14.11 -0.31
CA VAL A 71 2.58 -15.49 -0.55
C VAL A 71 3.64 -16.40 0.04
N SER A 72 3.19 -17.43 0.76
CA SER A 72 4.03 -18.48 1.32
C SER A 72 4.90 -19.12 0.23
N GLU A 73 6.11 -19.52 0.61
CA GLU A 73 7.08 -20.04 -0.36
C GLU A 73 6.57 -21.28 -1.11
N SER A 74 5.84 -22.16 -0.42
CA SER A 74 5.22 -23.36 -1.00
C SER A 74 4.21 -23.06 -2.11
N LEU A 75 3.63 -21.86 -2.14
CA LEU A 75 2.63 -21.43 -3.12
C LEU A 75 3.17 -20.47 -4.19
N ARG A 76 4.46 -20.11 -4.13
CA ARG A 76 5.06 -19.24 -5.15
C ARG A 76 5.13 -19.94 -6.50
N GLY A 77 5.04 -19.15 -7.57
CA GLY A 77 4.98 -19.67 -8.94
C GLY A 77 3.62 -20.26 -9.35
N GLN A 78 2.65 -20.34 -8.45
CA GLN A 78 1.31 -20.89 -8.72
C GLN A 78 0.26 -19.81 -9.04
N GLY A 79 0.68 -18.55 -9.20
CA GLY A 79 -0.20 -17.44 -9.59
C GLY A 79 -0.97 -16.75 -8.45
N PHE A 80 -0.84 -17.19 -7.19
CA PHE A 80 -1.55 -16.57 -6.07
C PHE A 80 -1.19 -15.11 -5.83
N GLY A 81 0.06 -14.71 -6.07
CA GLY A 81 0.47 -13.31 -5.93
C GLY A 81 -0.27 -12.40 -6.92
N LYS A 82 -0.39 -12.84 -8.18
CA LYS A 82 -1.18 -12.15 -9.20
C LYS A 82 -2.66 -12.09 -8.79
N LYS A 83 -3.23 -13.22 -8.37
CA LYS A 83 -4.64 -13.29 -7.95
C LYS A 83 -4.96 -12.34 -6.79
N LEU A 84 -4.10 -12.28 -5.77
CA LEU A 84 -4.26 -11.35 -4.65
C LEU A 84 -4.20 -9.90 -5.13
N LEU A 85 -3.22 -9.57 -5.98
CA LEU A 85 -3.08 -8.23 -6.54
C LEU A 85 -4.32 -7.80 -7.34
N GLU A 86 -4.78 -8.64 -8.27
CA GLU A 86 -5.99 -8.37 -9.05
C GLU A 86 -7.23 -8.23 -8.13
N THR A 87 -7.33 -9.03 -7.07
CA THR A 87 -8.47 -8.97 -6.14
C THR A 87 -8.55 -7.62 -5.41
N ILE A 88 -7.43 -7.07 -4.95
CA ILE A 88 -7.43 -5.75 -4.30
C ILE A 88 -7.65 -4.62 -5.31
N GLU A 89 -7.10 -4.76 -6.53
CA GLU A 89 -7.32 -3.82 -7.63
C GLU A 89 -8.81 -3.75 -8.02
N ASP A 90 -9.47 -4.89 -8.21
CA ASP A 90 -10.90 -4.98 -8.52
C ASP A 90 -11.76 -4.31 -7.45
N LYS A 91 -11.42 -4.54 -6.18
CA LYS A 91 -12.13 -3.90 -5.07
C LYS A 91 -11.90 -2.39 -5.05
N ALA A 92 -10.70 -1.93 -5.40
CA ALA A 92 -10.40 -0.50 -5.48
C ALA A 92 -11.12 0.16 -6.66
N ILE A 93 -11.21 -0.50 -7.82
CA ILE A 93 -12.00 -0.02 -8.97
C ILE A 93 -13.48 0.15 -8.58
N ALA A 94 -14.04 -0.80 -7.83
CA ALA A 94 -15.40 -0.69 -7.30
C ALA A 94 -15.59 0.45 -6.27
N LEU A 95 -14.49 0.98 -5.73
CA LEU A 95 -14.43 2.17 -4.88
C LEU A 95 -13.97 3.41 -5.67
N GLU A 96 -14.17 3.41 -6.99
CA GLU A 96 -13.88 4.51 -7.91
C GLU A 96 -12.38 4.87 -8.00
N CYS A 97 -11.49 3.99 -7.57
CA CYS A 97 -10.06 4.17 -7.82
C CYS A 97 -9.74 3.95 -9.29
N THR A 98 -8.97 4.87 -9.84
CA THR A 98 -8.53 4.84 -11.24
C THR A 98 -7.04 4.49 -11.37
N HIS A 99 -6.30 4.54 -10.26
CA HIS A 99 -4.87 4.26 -10.23
C HIS A 99 -4.50 3.43 -9.01
N SER A 100 -3.39 2.71 -9.12
CA SER A 100 -2.72 2.06 -8.00
C SER A 100 -1.25 2.45 -7.96
N HIS A 101 -0.68 2.54 -6.76
CA HIS A 101 0.76 2.69 -6.57
C HIS A 101 1.27 1.90 -5.36
N LEU A 102 2.56 1.58 -5.38
CA LEU A 102 3.26 0.84 -4.33
C LEU A 102 4.75 1.16 -4.33
N THR A 103 5.46 0.66 -3.31
CA THR A 103 6.93 0.56 -3.36
C THR A 103 7.40 -0.88 -3.32
N SER A 104 8.47 -1.18 -4.05
CA SER A 104 9.17 -2.46 -3.96
C SER A 104 10.68 -2.25 -4.12
N PHE A 105 11.48 -3.07 -3.46
CA PHE A 105 12.93 -3.06 -3.67
C PHE A 105 13.35 -3.94 -4.84
N THR A 106 14.51 -3.64 -5.45
CA THR A 106 15.05 -4.45 -6.56
C THR A 106 15.40 -5.89 -6.17
N PHE A 107 15.69 -6.17 -4.90
CA PHE A 107 15.84 -7.54 -4.38
C PHE A 107 14.50 -8.20 -3.98
N GLN A 108 13.39 -7.47 -4.07
CA GLN A 108 12.05 -8.00 -3.82
C GLN A 108 11.37 -8.37 -5.15
N ALA A 109 10.38 -7.58 -5.57
CA ALA A 109 9.37 -8.00 -6.54
C ALA A 109 9.08 -6.93 -7.61
N VAL A 110 10.04 -6.04 -7.91
CA VAL A 110 9.87 -4.99 -8.94
C VAL A 110 9.45 -5.59 -10.28
N ASP A 111 10.11 -6.66 -10.73
CA ASP A 111 9.80 -7.27 -12.02
C ASP A 111 8.46 -8.02 -12.02
N PHE A 112 8.04 -8.54 -10.86
CA PHE A 112 6.70 -9.10 -10.70
C PHE A 112 5.63 -8.04 -10.97
N TYR A 113 5.72 -6.86 -10.34
CA TYR A 113 4.74 -5.79 -10.57
C TYR A 113 4.81 -5.24 -12.00
N LYS A 114 6.01 -5.08 -12.57
CA LYS A 114 6.17 -4.70 -13.98
C LYS A 114 5.45 -5.65 -14.93
N SER A 115 5.55 -6.96 -14.68
CA SER A 115 4.86 -7.97 -15.49
C SER A 115 3.33 -7.87 -15.42
N LEU A 116 2.79 -7.19 -14.40
CA LEU A 116 1.35 -6.98 -14.17
C LEU A 116 0.87 -5.57 -14.54
N GLY A 117 1.67 -4.84 -15.33
CA GLY A 117 1.30 -3.54 -15.91
C GLY A 117 1.73 -2.33 -15.09
N TYR A 118 2.49 -2.52 -14.00
CA TYR A 118 3.05 -1.38 -13.28
C TYR A 118 4.27 -0.80 -13.98
N SER A 119 4.40 0.52 -13.92
CA SER A 119 5.56 1.27 -14.40
C SER A 119 6.30 1.93 -13.24
N VAL A 120 7.63 1.98 -13.31
CA VAL A 120 8.45 2.71 -12.31
C VAL A 120 8.38 4.20 -12.61
N PHE A 121 8.01 5.00 -11.62
CA PHE A 121 7.99 6.46 -11.73
C PHE A 121 9.00 7.16 -10.80
N GLY A 122 9.61 6.41 -9.89
CA GLY A 122 10.64 6.91 -8.99
C GLY A 122 11.57 5.80 -8.54
N GLU A 123 12.83 6.13 -8.33
CA GLU A 123 13.86 5.22 -7.84
C GLU A 123 14.77 5.94 -6.86
N LEU A 124 15.02 5.29 -5.71
CA LEU A 124 16.02 5.69 -4.74
C LEU A 124 17.12 4.62 -4.76
N ALA A 125 18.20 4.95 -5.46
CA ALA A 125 19.35 4.07 -5.63
C ALA A 125 20.17 3.92 -4.34
N ASP A 126 20.92 2.82 -4.27
CA ASP A 126 21.81 2.46 -3.16
C ASP A 126 21.10 2.35 -1.79
N TYR A 127 19.85 1.89 -1.81
CA TYR A 127 19.02 1.67 -0.62
C TYR A 127 18.41 0.26 -0.57
N PRO A 128 18.96 -0.65 0.25
CA PRO A 128 20.28 -0.60 0.86
C PRO A 128 21.38 -0.70 -0.21
N LYS A 129 22.65 -0.59 0.21
CA LYS A 129 23.79 -0.60 -0.70
C LYS A 129 23.71 -1.71 -1.76
N GLY A 130 23.83 -1.35 -3.04
CA GLY A 130 23.72 -2.28 -4.19
C GLY A 130 22.30 -2.59 -4.66
N HIS A 131 21.27 -2.01 -4.03
CA HIS A 131 19.88 -2.16 -4.38
C HIS A 131 19.16 -0.81 -4.47
N SER A 132 17.93 -0.81 -4.98
CA SER A 132 17.11 0.41 -5.04
C SER A 132 15.73 0.16 -4.46
N ARG A 133 15.15 1.20 -3.86
CA ARG A 133 13.69 1.28 -3.62
C ARG A 133 13.04 1.92 -4.84
N CYS A 134 12.09 1.22 -5.45
CA CYS A 134 11.34 1.71 -6.60
C CYS A 134 9.91 2.07 -6.18
N TRP A 135 9.39 3.16 -6.71
CA TRP A 135 7.97 3.51 -6.66
C TRP A 135 7.33 3.16 -7.99
N LEU A 136 6.24 2.41 -7.93
CA LEU A 136 5.55 1.87 -9.09
C LEU A 136 4.11 2.35 -9.12
N LYS A 137 3.57 2.59 -10.31
CA LYS A 137 2.17 2.95 -10.52
C LYS A 137 1.54 2.18 -11.69
N LYS A 138 0.23 2.02 -11.65
CA LYS A 138 -0.59 1.39 -12.69
C LYS A 138 -1.90 2.16 -12.84
N GLU A 139 -2.36 2.33 -14.07
CA GLU A 139 -3.74 2.76 -14.37
C GLU A 139 -4.64 1.53 -14.28
N LEU A 140 -5.74 1.63 -13.51
CA LEU A 140 -6.62 0.49 -13.23
C LEU A 140 -7.79 0.36 -14.20
N VAL A 141 -8.11 1.45 -14.91
CA VAL A 141 -9.20 1.51 -15.87
C VAL A 141 -8.68 2.08 -17.18
N ASP A 142 -9.02 1.44 -18.29
CA ASP A 142 -8.80 2.02 -19.61
C ASP A 142 -9.80 3.17 -19.80
N ARG A 143 -9.29 4.37 -20.08
CA ARG A 143 -10.11 5.56 -20.38
C ARG A 143 -10.35 5.74 -21.86
#